data_AF-N0BAV6-F1
#
_entry.id   AF-N0BAV6-F1
#
_cell.length_a   1.000
_cell.length_b   1.000
_cell.length_c   1.000
_cell.angle_alpha   90.00
_cell.angle_beta   90.00
_cell.angle_gamma   90.00
#
_symmetry.space_group_name_H-M   'P 1'
#
loop_
_entity.id
_entity.type
_entity.pdbx_description
1 polymer ?
#
loop_
_entity_poly.entity_id
_entity_poly.type
_entity_poly.pdbx_seq_one_letter_code
_entity_poly.pdbx_strand_id
1 'polypeptide(L)' 'MTYRFFYNARIIAYLDDASRLIVGYEVFENATTENALQVLKEAIDNYGKPESILTDR' A
#
# COMPACT_ATOMS: atom_id res chain seq x y z
N MET A 1 24.42 -7.40 -2.89
CA MET A 1 23.08 -6.84 -2.67
C MET A 1 22.42 -7.70 -1.60
N THR A 2 22.42 -7.24 -0.36
CA THR A 2 22.17 -8.08 0.82
C THR A 2 20.67 -8.31 1.04
N TYR A 3 20.23 -9.57 1.02
CA TYR A 3 18.87 -10.05 1.33
C TYR A 3 18.31 -9.62 2.71
N ARG A 4 19.11 -8.89 3.52
CA ARG A 4 18.76 -8.41 4.85
C ARG A 4 17.65 -7.36 4.89
N PHE A 5 17.42 -6.62 3.80
CA PHE A 5 16.36 -5.59 3.76
C PHE A 5 14.95 -6.17 3.91
N PHE A 6 14.68 -7.36 3.35
CA PHE A 6 13.33 -7.93 3.35
C PHE A 6 12.94 -8.64 4.66
N TYR A 7 13.91 -9.00 5.51
CA TYR A 7 13.63 -9.80 6.71
C TYR A 7 12.74 -9.10 7.75
N ASN A 8 12.71 -7.77 7.77
CA ASN A 8 11.86 -6.98 8.67
C ASN A 8 11.00 -5.96 7.92
N ALA A 9 10.90 -6.09 6.59
CA ALA A 9 10.14 -5.16 5.80
C ALA A 9 8.63 -5.35 6.03
N ARG A 10 7.90 -4.23 5.95
CA ARG A 10 6.45 -4.18 5.93
C ARG A 10 6.00 -3.79 4.54
N ILE A 11 4.95 -4.44 4.07
CA ILE A 11 4.33 -4.09 2.79
C ILE A 11 3.03 -3.37 3.12
N ILE A 12 2.82 -2.23 2.46
CA ILE A 12 1.53 -1.57 2.43
C ILE A 12 1.04 -1.68 0.99
N ALA A 13 -0.18 -2.19 0.81
CA ALA A 13 -0.80 -2.33 -0.50
C ALA A 13 -2.28 -1.98 -0.42
N TYR A 14 -2.77 -1.29 -1.46
CA TYR A 14 -4.17 -1.04 -1.70
C TYR A 14 -4.64 -1.91 -2.86
N LEU A 15 -5.76 -2.58 -2.66
CA LEU A 15 -6.38 -3.46 -3.65
C LEU A 15 -7.76 -2.92 -3.99
N ASP A 16 -8.10 -2.98 -5.27
CA ASP A 16 -9.49 -2.92 -5.68
C ASP A 16 -10.20 -4.19 -5.22
N ASP A 17 -11.30 -4.00 -4.51
CA ASP A 17 -12.07 -5.08 -3.89
C ASP A 17 -12.63 -6.05 -4.93
N ALA A 18 -13.27 -5.52 -5.99
CA ALA A 18 -13.98 -6.34 -6.97
C ALA A 18 -13.03 -7.14 -7.86
N SER A 19 -11.93 -6.54 -8.32
CA SER A 19 -11.01 -7.16 -9.28
C SER A 19 -9.78 -7.83 -8.65
N ARG A 20 -9.51 -7.56 -7.37
CA ARG A 20 -8.23 -7.91 -6.69
C ARG A 20 -6.99 -7.29 -7.35
N LEU A 21 -7.15 -6.25 -8.15
CA LEU A 21 -6.04 -5.48 -8.70
C LEU A 21 -5.33 -4.69 -7.60
N ILE A 22 -4.01 -4.80 -7.52
CA ILE A 22 -3.20 -3.92 -6.66
C ILE A 22 -3.08 -2.57 -7.36
N VAL A 23 -3.68 -1.53 -6.78
CA VAL A 23 -3.70 -0.16 -7.33
C VAL A 23 -2.57 0.72 -6.78
N GLY A 24 -1.92 0.28 -5.70
CA GLY A 24 -0.71 0.90 -5.16
C GLY A 24 -0.07 -0.02 -4.12
N TYR A 25 1.25 -0.09 -4.11
CA TYR A 25 1.99 -0.83 -3.08
C TYR A 25 3.40 -0.29 -2.94
N GLU A 26 3.96 -0.40 -1.74
CA GLU A 26 5.37 -0.14 -1.50
C GLU A 26 5.88 -0.96 -0.29
N VAL A 27 7.20 -1.15 -0.24
CA VAL A 27 7.91 -1.89 0.80
C VAL A 27 8.65 -0.89 1.70
N PHE A 28 8.29 -0.89 2.99
CA PHE A 28 8.85 0.01 3.99
C PHE A 28 9.57 -0.77 5.08
N GLU A 29 10.41 -0.07 5.84
CA GLU A 29 10.96 -0.62 7.09
C GLU A 29 9.86 -0.71 8.19
N ASN A 30 8.91 0.22 8.19
CA ASN A 30 7.84 0.31 9.19
C ASN A 30 6.47 0.54 8.54
N ALA A 31 5.42 -0.06 9.10
CA ALA A 31 4.02 0.14 8.66
C ALA A 31 3.40 1.34 9.38
N THR A 32 3.85 2.56 9.06
CA THR A 32 3.32 3.79 9.66
C THR A 32 2.14 4.35 8.87
N THR A 33 1.37 5.23 9.51
CA THR A 33 0.25 5.94 8.87
C THR A 33 0.73 6.81 7.72
N GLU A 34 1.88 7.46 7.85
CA GLU A 34 2.47 8.32 6.81
C GLU A 34 2.78 7.53 5.54
N ASN A 35 3.39 6.34 5.71
CA ASN A 35 3.68 5.44 4.59
C ASN A 35 2.38 4.95 3.93
N ALA A 36 1.34 4.65 4.72
CA ALA A 36 0.04 4.27 4.17
C ALA A 36 -0.61 5.41 3.36
N LEU A 37 -0.58 6.63 3.89
CA LEU A 37 -1.11 7.80 3.20
C LEU A 37 -0.33 8.13 1.92
N GLN A 38 0.99 7.91 1.91
CA GLN A 38 1.79 8.08 0.71
C GLN A 38 1.33 7.14 -0.40
N VAL A 39 1.30 5.83 -0.14
CA VAL A 39 0.86 4.83 -1.12
C VAL A 39 -0.59 5.09 -1.58
N LEU A 40 -1.48 5.50 -0.66
CA LEU A 40 -2.85 5.82 -1.02
C LEU A 40 -2.95 7.03 -1.97
N LYS A 41 -2.17 8.09 -1.74
CA LYS A 41 -2.16 9.28 -2.61
C LYS A 41 -1.70 8.92 -4.02
N GLU A 42 -0.62 8.14 -4.12
CA GLU A 42 -0.12 7.68 -5.41
C GLU A 42 -1.13 6.78 -6.13
N ALA A 43 -1.83 5.89 -5.40
CA ALA A 43 -2.91 5.10 -5.98
C ALA A 43 -4.05 5.98 -6.50
N ILE A 44 -4.44 7.02 -5.76
CA ILE A 44 -5.48 7.98 -6.17
C ILE A 44 -5.06 8.77 -7.40
N ASP A 45 -3.81 9.21 -7.48
CA ASP A 45 -3.31 9.97 -8.62
C ASP A 45 -3.30 9.13 -9.90
N ASN A 46 -3.06 7.81 -9.79
CA ASN A 46 -3.00 6.89 -10.92
C ASN A 46 -4.35 6.26 -11.33
N TYR A 47 -5.21 5.95 -10.36
CA TYR A 47 -6.47 5.19 -10.56
C TYR A 47 -7.74 5.96 -10.19
N GLY A 48 -7.60 7.15 -9.60
CA GLY A 48 -8.71 7.96 -9.11
C GLY A 48 -9.08 7.67 -7.65
N LYS A 49 -9.95 8.52 -7.11
CA LYS A 49 -10.40 8.41 -5.71
C LYS A 49 -11.33 7.20 -5.54
N PRO A 50 -11.06 6.28 -4.58
CA PRO A 50 -11.97 5.19 -4.28
C PRO A 50 -13.25 5.70 -3.60
N GLU A 51 -14.35 4.96 -3.77
CA GLU A 51 -15.61 5.26 -3.09
C GLU A 51 -15.50 5.07 -1.57
N SER A 52 -14.82 4.00 -1.15
CA SER A 52 -14.57 3.70 0.26
C SER A 52 -13.22 3.00 0.44
N ILE A 53 -12.66 3.12 1.65
CA ILE A 53 -11.46 2.37 2.06
C ILE A 53 -11.91 1.30 3.04
N LEU A 54 -11.54 0.04 2.76
CA LEU A 54 -11.80 -1.11 3.61
C LEU A 54 -10.51 -1.50 4.33
N THR A 55 -10.56 -1.58 5.66
CA THR A 55 -9.45 -2.06 6.49
C THR A 55 -10.00 -3.04 7.51
N ASP A 56 -9.32 -4.17 7.70
CA ASP A 56 -9.61 -5.06 8.83
C ASP A 56 -9.01 -4.49 10.14
N ARG A 57 -9.52 -4.94 11.29
CA ARG A 57 -9.09 -4.46 12.61
C ARG A 57 -7.84 -5.15 13.14
#